data_AF-A0AAU2S1T3-F1
#
_entry.id   AF-A0AAU2S1T3-F1
#
_cell.length_a   1.000
_cell.length_b   1.000
_cell.length_c   1.000
_cell.angle_alpha   90.00
_cell.angle_beta   90.00
_cell.angle_gamma   90.00
#
_symmetry.space_group_name_H-M   'P 1'
#
loop_
_entity.id
_entity.type
_entity.pdbx_description
1 polymer ?
#
loop_
_entity_poly.entity_id
_entity_poly.type
_entity_poly.pdbx_seq_one_letter_code
_entity_poly.pdbx_strand_id
1 'polypeptide(L)'
;MITRLRSLTTQWTILVPVLAVVLLALTWGRDLPGVIVALVTLVLAGAVLAAVHHAEVVAHRVGEPFGSLVLAVAVTIIEVALIVTLMADGGGKSSTLARDTVFAAVMITCNGIVGICLLVASLRHGIAVFNPEGTGAALATVATLATLSLVLPTFTTSKPGPEFSGVQLTFAALSSLVLYGLFVATQTVRHRDYFLPITRQGVVVTVDDHADAPSSRTARISLGLLGLALIGVVGLAKGVSSTIESGVSAAGLPHAVVGVIIALLVLLPETIAALRSARRDRVQTSLNLALGSAMASIGLTIPAVALASIWLDGPLVLGLGATHMVLLALTVVVSSLTVVPGRATPLQGGVHLVLFAAYLELAINP
;
A
#
# COMPACT_ATOMS: atom_id res chain seq x y z
N MET A 1 2.26 35.75 12.67
CA MET A 1 3.03 34.60 12.15
C MET A 1 2.38 33.26 12.52
N ILE A 2 2.02 33.01 13.79
CA ILE A 2 1.38 31.77 14.26
C ILE A 2 0.00 31.49 13.63
N THR A 3 -0.81 32.52 13.37
CA THR A 3 -2.13 32.39 12.69
C THR A 3 -2.03 32.08 11.19
N ARG A 4 -1.01 32.61 10.49
CA ARG A 4 -0.73 32.23 9.08
C ARG A 4 -0.19 30.81 8.98
N LEU A 5 0.66 30.38 9.92
CA LEU A 5 1.09 28.98 10.01
C LEU A 5 -0.11 28.05 10.26
N ARG A 6 -1.06 28.44 11.14
CA ARG A 6 -2.28 27.65 11.37
C ARG A 6 -3.18 27.54 10.13
N SER A 7 -3.33 28.61 9.33
CA SER A 7 -4.12 28.55 8.09
C SER A 7 -3.44 27.74 6.99
N LEU A 8 -2.11 27.82 6.87
CA LEU A 8 -1.32 26.96 5.96
C LEU A 8 -1.42 25.49 6.38
N THR A 9 -1.42 25.17 7.68
CA THR A 9 -1.64 23.80 8.18
C THR A 9 -3.08 23.29 8.06
N THR A 10 -4.05 24.15 7.76
CA THR A 10 -5.44 23.72 7.45
C THR A 10 -5.75 23.71 5.97
N GLN A 11 -4.98 24.42 5.13
CA GLN A 11 -5.18 24.51 3.68
C GLN A 11 -4.19 23.71 2.85
N TRP A 12 -3.19 23.05 3.46
CA TRP A 12 -2.19 22.29 2.72
C TRP A 12 -2.81 21.19 1.84
N THR A 13 -3.90 20.56 2.28
CA THR A 13 -4.62 19.54 1.49
C THR A 13 -5.22 20.11 0.20
N ILE A 14 -5.44 21.43 0.13
CA ILE A 14 -5.93 22.13 -1.06
C ILE A 14 -4.75 22.67 -1.89
N LEU A 15 -3.77 23.28 -1.21
CA LEU A 15 -2.63 23.93 -1.86
C LEU A 15 -1.68 22.94 -2.53
N VAL A 16 -1.43 21.80 -1.90
CA VAL A 16 -0.44 20.82 -2.39
C VAL A 16 -0.87 20.17 -3.72
N PRO A 17 -2.12 19.73 -3.92
CA PRO A 17 -2.57 19.25 -5.23
C PRO A 17 -2.40 20.28 -6.35
N VAL A 18 -2.72 21.55 -6.08
CA VAL A 18 -2.55 22.64 -7.05
C VAL A 18 -1.07 22.86 -7.34
N LEU A 19 -0.24 22.93 -6.30
CA LEU A 19 1.21 23.07 -6.45
C LEU A 19 1.81 21.90 -7.23
N ALA A 20 1.33 20.68 -7.02
CA ALA A 20 1.81 19.50 -7.72
C ALA A 20 1.56 19.60 -9.24
N VAL A 21 0.36 20.05 -9.64
CA VAL A 21 0.03 20.24 -11.06
C VAL A 21 0.76 21.43 -11.68
N VAL A 22 0.92 22.53 -10.95
CA VAL A 22 1.72 23.68 -11.42
C VAL A 22 3.18 23.26 -11.61
N LEU A 23 3.76 22.57 -10.62
CA LEU A 23 5.13 22.10 -10.69
C LEU A 23 5.29 21.12 -11.85
N LEU A 24 4.33 20.20 -12.03
CA LEU A 24 4.29 19.28 -13.16
C LEU A 24 4.37 20.02 -14.50
N ALA A 25 3.55 21.06 -14.69
CA ALA A 25 3.55 21.86 -15.92
C ALA A 25 4.90 22.58 -16.13
N LEU A 26 5.55 23.03 -15.06
CA LEU A 26 6.84 23.72 -15.12
C LEU A 26 8.02 22.77 -15.38
N THR A 27 7.92 21.52 -14.95
CA THR A 27 8.98 20.51 -15.07
C THR A 27 8.77 19.54 -16.23
N TRP A 28 7.62 19.58 -16.90
CA TRP A 28 7.28 18.63 -17.96
C TRP A 28 8.30 18.66 -19.11
N GLY A 29 8.90 17.51 -19.41
CA GLY A 29 9.85 17.35 -20.52
C GLY A 29 11.16 18.12 -20.35
N ARG A 30 11.55 18.47 -19.11
CA ARG A 30 12.79 19.18 -18.82
C ARG A 30 13.69 18.36 -17.90
N ASP A 31 15.00 18.43 -18.14
CA ASP A 31 16.00 17.92 -17.19
C ASP A 31 16.03 18.82 -15.96
N LEU A 32 15.94 18.21 -14.79
CA LEU A 32 15.83 18.93 -13.53
C LEU A 32 17.15 18.90 -12.76
N PRO A 33 17.70 20.04 -12.34
CA PRO A 33 18.81 20.05 -11.39
C PRO A 33 18.39 19.43 -10.06
N GLY A 34 19.32 18.79 -9.34
CA GLY A 34 19.01 17.96 -8.17
C GLY A 34 18.20 18.65 -7.07
N VAL A 35 18.37 19.97 -6.87
CA VAL A 35 17.57 20.75 -5.91
C VAL A 35 16.09 20.81 -6.32
N ILE A 36 15.81 20.95 -7.62
CA ILE A 36 14.44 20.93 -8.14
C ILE A 36 13.85 19.54 -8.01
N VAL A 37 14.65 18.48 -8.21
CA VAL A 37 14.17 17.11 -7.96
C VAL A 37 13.79 16.90 -6.50
N ALA A 38 14.62 17.35 -5.54
CA ALA A 38 14.28 17.26 -4.12
C ALA A 38 12.96 17.97 -3.80
N LEU A 39 12.73 19.15 -4.39
CA LEU A 39 11.46 19.87 -4.28
C LEU A 39 10.29 19.07 -4.89
N VAL A 40 10.47 18.52 -6.09
CA VAL A 40 9.45 17.69 -6.75
C VAL A 40 9.11 16.48 -5.91
N THR A 41 10.10 15.77 -5.37
CA THR A 41 9.90 14.61 -4.49
C THR A 41 9.13 14.98 -3.22
N LEU A 42 9.44 16.14 -2.62
CA LEU A 42 8.71 16.62 -1.45
C LEU A 42 7.25 16.97 -1.78
N VAL A 43 7.01 17.63 -2.91
CA VAL A 43 5.66 17.96 -3.38
C VAL A 43 4.88 16.70 -3.76
N LEU A 44 5.53 15.71 -4.38
CA LEU A 44 4.97 14.40 -4.68
C LEU A 44 4.51 13.69 -3.40
N ALA A 45 5.37 13.60 -2.38
CA ALA A 45 5.01 13.01 -1.09
C ALA A 45 3.82 13.74 -0.43
N GLY A 46 3.81 15.07 -0.48
CA GLY A 46 2.68 15.87 -0.02
C GLY A 46 1.40 15.62 -0.82
N ALA A 47 1.51 15.45 -2.14
CA ALA A 47 0.38 15.20 -3.03
C ALA A 47 -0.23 13.81 -2.80
N VAL A 48 0.60 12.79 -2.53
CA VAL A 48 0.13 11.45 -2.10
C VAL A 48 -0.66 11.57 -0.79
N LEU A 49 -0.12 12.26 0.22
CA LEU A 49 -0.82 12.48 1.49
C LEU A 49 -2.15 13.25 1.31
N ALA A 50 -2.17 14.26 0.44
CA ALA A 50 -3.37 15.02 0.12
C ALA A 50 -4.40 14.17 -0.65
N ALA A 51 -3.96 13.32 -1.58
CA ALA A 51 -4.82 12.40 -2.33
C ALA A 51 -5.51 11.42 -1.38
N VAL A 52 -4.77 10.76 -0.48
CA VAL A 52 -5.35 9.85 0.51
C VAL A 52 -6.34 10.58 1.40
N HIS A 53 -6.01 11.79 1.88
CA HIS A 53 -6.95 12.58 2.68
C HIS A 53 -8.27 12.87 1.94
N HIS A 54 -8.21 13.30 0.67
CA HIS A 54 -9.43 13.55 -0.10
C HIS A 54 -10.19 12.27 -0.42
N ALA A 55 -9.49 11.16 -0.66
CA ALA A 55 -10.09 9.85 -0.81
C ALA A 55 -10.84 9.41 0.45
N GLU A 56 -10.27 9.62 1.64
CA GLU A 56 -10.95 9.38 2.93
C GLU A 56 -12.21 10.24 3.09
N VAL A 57 -12.16 11.53 2.72
CA VAL A 57 -13.34 12.42 2.80
C VAL A 57 -14.45 11.94 1.87
N VAL A 58 -14.11 11.53 0.65
CA VAL A 58 -15.09 10.98 -0.30
C VAL A 58 -15.63 9.64 0.21
N ALA A 59 -14.76 8.75 0.68
CA ALA A 59 -15.11 7.45 1.24
C ALA A 59 -16.08 7.57 2.42
N HIS A 60 -15.81 8.49 3.35
CA HIS A 60 -16.65 8.75 4.51
C HIS A 60 -18.04 9.29 4.12
N ARG A 61 -18.13 10.08 3.05
CA ARG A 61 -19.43 10.53 2.51
C ARG A 61 -20.22 9.41 1.87
N VAL A 62 -19.53 8.52 1.14
CA VAL A 62 -20.12 7.40 0.41
C VAL A 62 -20.65 6.33 1.37
N GLY A 63 -19.96 6.10 2.49
CA GLY A 63 -20.34 5.11 3.50
C GLY A 63 -19.97 3.67 3.10
N GLU A 64 -20.00 2.75 4.07
CA GLU A 64 -19.70 1.34 3.84
C GLU A 64 -20.85 0.64 3.08
N PRO A 65 -20.56 -0.28 2.13
CA PRO A 65 -19.24 -0.84 1.79
C PRO A 65 -18.45 -0.04 0.75
N PHE A 66 -19.10 0.87 0.03
CA PHE A 66 -18.49 1.52 -1.15
C PHE A 66 -17.38 2.51 -0.79
N GLY A 67 -17.39 3.06 0.42
CA GLY A 67 -16.34 3.96 0.90
C GLY A 67 -14.97 3.29 0.97
N SER A 68 -14.89 2.04 1.44
CA SER A 68 -13.62 1.30 1.48
C SER A 68 -13.08 1.01 0.07
N LEU A 69 -13.98 0.74 -0.88
CA LEU A 69 -13.61 0.59 -2.29
C LEU A 69 -13.08 1.89 -2.89
N VAL A 70 -13.69 3.05 -2.59
CA VAL A 70 -13.22 4.36 -3.08
C VAL A 70 -11.80 4.63 -2.60
N LEU A 71 -11.53 4.41 -1.31
CA LEU A 71 -10.19 4.62 -0.76
C LEU A 71 -9.17 3.67 -1.40
N ALA A 72 -9.49 2.38 -1.47
CA ALA A 72 -8.60 1.38 -2.05
C ALA A 72 -8.30 1.68 -3.53
N VAL A 73 -9.32 2.01 -4.32
CA VAL A 73 -9.13 2.39 -5.74
C VAL A 73 -8.26 3.64 -5.86
N ALA A 74 -8.43 4.65 -5.01
CA ALA A 74 -7.60 5.85 -5.06
C ALA A 74 -6.12 5.54 -4.79
N VAL A 75 -5.83 4.73 -3.77
CA VAL A 75 -4.46 4.31 -3.43
C VAL A 75 -3.88 3.42 -4.53
N THR A 76 -4.67 2.48 -5.05
CA THR A 76 -4.24 1.63 -6.18
C THR A 76 -3.97 2.44 -7.44
N ILE A 77 -4.75 3.49 -7.74
CA ILE A 77 -4.47 4.36 -8.89
C ILE A 77 -3.09 5.00 -8.73
N ILE A 78 -2.74 5.47 -7.53
CA ILE A 78 -1.40 5.99 -7.26
C ILE A 78 -0.36 4.89 -7.51
N GLU A 79 -0.49 3.74 -6.86
CA GLU A 79 0.47 2.63 -6.96
C GLU A 79 0.67 2.13 -8.40
N VAL A 80 -0.42 1.79 -9.09
CA VAL A 80 -0.42 1.27 -10.45
C VAL A 80 0.13 2.29 -11.43
N ALA A 81 -0.25 3.57 -11.29
CA ALA A 81 0.25 4.58 -12.21
C ALA A 81 1.77 4.78 -12.07
N LEU A 82 2.31 4.70 -10.85
CA LEU A 82 3.76 4.71 -10.63
C LEU A 82 4.44 3.51 -11.30
N ILE A 83 3.91 2.30 -11.06
CA ILE A 83 4.43 1.05 -11.64
C ILE A 83 4.40 1.12 -13.17
N VAL A 84 3.24 1.43 -13.76
CA VAL A 84 3.05 1.46 -15.22
C VAL A 84 3.93 2.51 -15.89
N THR A 85 4.05 3.69 -15.29
CA THR A 85 4.88 4.78 -15.85
C THR A 85 6.35 4.37 -15.89
N LEU A 86 6.87 3.78 -14.81
CA LEU A 86 8.25 3.31 -14.74
C LEU A 86 8.51 2.07 -15.60
N MET A 87 7.51 1.20 -15.76
CA MET A 87 7.60 0.09 -16.70
C MET A 87 7.66 0.57 -18.14
N ALA A 88 6.88 1.60 -18.50
CA ALA A 88 6.90 2.18 -19.83
C ALA A 88 8.23 2.87 -20.16
N ASP A 89 8.85 3.55 -19.19
CA ASP A 89 10.08 4.31 -19.41
C ASP A 89 11.38 3.50 -19.20
N GLY A 90 11.39 2.50 -18.31
CA GLY A 90 12.63 1.82 -17.85
C GLY A 90 13.08 0.59 -18.66
N GLY A 91 12.39 0.27 -19.76
CA GLY A 91 12.74 -0.83 -20.67
C GLY A 91 12.88 -2.19 -19.97
N GLY A 92 13.81 -3.03 -20.40
CA GLY A 92 13.98 -4.39 -19.86
C GLY A 92 14.33 -4.45 -18.36
N LYS A 93 14.91 -3.39 -17.78
CA LYS A 93 15.26 -3.32 -16.35
C LYS A 93 14.03 -3.20 -15.46
N SER A 94 12.91 -2.71 -15.99
CA SER A 94 11.64 -2.57 -15.27
C SER A 94 10.74 -3.80 -15.36
N SER A 95 11.19 -4.88 -16.02
CA SER A 95 10.40 -6.12 -16.19
C SER A 95 9.97 -6.78 -14.87
N THR A 96 10.73 -6.56 -13.79
CA THR A 96 10.41 -7.06 -12.44
C THR A 96 9.79 -6.01 -11.53
N LEU A 97 9.64 -4.76 -11.99
CA LEU A 97 9.29 -3.65 -11.10
C LEU A 97 7.92 -3.83 -10.44
N ALA A 98 6.92 -4.29 -11.21
CA ALA A 98 5.60 -4.60 -10.67
C ALA A 98 5.68 -5.65 -9.56
N ARG A 99 6.42 -6.74 -9.79
CA ARG A 99 6.67 -7.78 -8.78
C ARG A 99 7.35 -7.21 -7.54
N ASP A 100 8.45 -6.48 -7.73
CA ASP A 100 9.28 -6.00 -6.63
C ASP A 100 8.51 -4.98 -5.77
N THR A 101 7.69 -4.14 -6.40
CA THR A 101 6.83 -3.16 -5.70
C THR A 101 5.70 -3.84 -4.93
N VAL A 102 4.96 -4.77 -5.56
CA VAL A 102 3.87 -5.49 -4.88
C VAL A 102 4.42 -6.38 -3.75
N PHE A 103 5.57 -7.04 -3.96
CA PHE A 103 6.22 -7.82 -2.92
C PHE A 103 6.71 -6.95 -1.76
N ALA A 104 7.30 -5.78 -2.07
CA ALA A 104 7.66 -4.80 -1.06
C ALA A 104 6.45 -4.35 -0.25
N ALA A 105 5.31 -4.10 -0.90
CA ALA A 105 4.07 -3.74 -0.22
C ALA A 105 3.67 -4.81 0.80
N VAL A 106 3.68 -6.09 0.43
CA VAL A 106 3.39 -7.22 1.34
C VAL A 106 4.35 -7.25 2.54
N MET A 107 5.65 -7.09 2.30
CA MET A 107 6.65 -7.15 3.37
C MET A 107 6.54 -5.93 4.30
N ILE A 108 6.30 -4.75 3.75
CA ILE A 108 6.07 -3.52 4.51
C ILE A 108 4.81 -3.67 5.36
N THR A 109 3.68 -4.12 4.80
CA THR A 109 2.42 -4.22 5.54
C THR A 109 2.46 -5.32 6.60
N CYS A 110 2.83 -6.54 6.22
CA CYS A 110 2.72 -7.72 7.08
C CYS A 110 3.81 -7.78 8.15
N ASN A 111 4.96 -7.13 7.94
CA ASN A 111 6.07 -7.14 8.88
C ASN A 111 6.40 -5.75 9.42
N GLY A 112 6.56 -4.75 8.55
CA GLY A 112 6.88 -3.38 8.97
C GLY A 112 5.73 -2.74 9.78
N ILE A 113 4.57 -2.54 9.15
CA ILE A 113 3.40 -1.85 9.72
C ILE A 113 2.80 -2.70 10.86
N VAL A 114 2.51 -3.98 10.62
CA VAL A 114 2.01 -4.88 11.67
C VAL A 114 2.99 -4.93 12.85
N GLY A 115 4.29 -5.13 12.59
CA GLY A 115 5.30 -5.22 13.64
C GLY A 115 5.41 -3.96 14.50
N ILE A 116 5.49 -2.77 13.89
CA ILE A 116 5.58 -1.52 14.65
C ILE A 116 4.29 -1.24 15.42
N CYS A 117 3.13 -1.57 14.86
CA CYS A 117 1.85 -1.35 15.52
C CYS A 117 1.66 -2.28 16.72
N LEU A 118 1.99 -3.55 16.58
CA LEU A 118 1.96 -4.52 17.68
C LEU A 118 2.96 -4.16 18.77
N LEU A 119 4.18 -3.76 18.40
CA LEU A 119 5.21 -3.34 19.35
C LEU A 119 4.76 -2.09 20.12
N VAL A 120 4.29 -1.05 19.43
CA VAL A 120 3.88 0.19 20.08
C VAL A 120 2.64 0.01 20.95
N ALA A 121 1.66 -0.80 20.51
CA ALA A 121 0.50 -1.12 21.33
C ALA A 121 0.91 -1.90 22.57
N SER A 122 1.65 -3.00 22.42
CA SER A 122 2.04 -3.86 23.55
C SER A 122 2.99 -3.18 24.54
N LEU A 123 3.92 -2.32 24.09
CA LEU A 123 4.79 -1.56 25.00
C LEU A 123 4.02 -0.51 25.82
N ARG A 124 2.98 0.10 25.25
CA ARG A 124 2.17 1.11 25.96
C ARG A 124 1.09 0.50 26.84
N HIS A 125 0.51 -0.61 26.38
CA HIS A 125 -0.74 -1.16 26.92
C HIS A 125 -0.57 -2.54 27.55
N GLY A 126 0.63 -3.12 27.48
CA GLY A 126 1.01 -4.44 28.01
C GLY A 126 0.87 -5.56 26.97
N ILE A 127 -0.34 -5.70 26.41
CA ILE A 127 -0.67 -6.72 25.40
C ILE A 127 -1.53 -6.05 24.33
N ALA A 128 -1.22 -6.29 23.06
CA ALA A 128 -2.05 -5.86 21.93
C ALA A 128 -3.15 -6.90 21.71
N VAL A 129 -4.42 -6.50 21.79
CA VAL A 129 -5.59 -7.40 21.67
C VAL A 129 -6.38 -7.08 20.40
N PHE A 130 -6.75 -8.10 19.65
CA PHE A 130 -7.45 -7.99 18.36
C PHE A 130 -8.26 -9.25 18.07
N ASN A 131 -9.21 -9.16 17.15
CA ASN A 131 -10.06 -10.28 16.74
C ASN A 131 -9.27 -11.22 15.79
N PRO A 132 -9.02 -12.48 16.21
CA PRO A 132 -8.23 -13.42 15.40
C PRO A 132 -8.96 -13.89 14.15
N GLU A 133 -10.30 -13.94 14.14
CA GLU A 133 -11.09 -14.38 12.99
C GLU A 133 -10.95 -13.42 11.81
N GLY A 134 -11.20 -12.13 12.02
CA GLY A 134 -11.10 -11.09 10.99
C GLY A 134 -9.66 -10.90 10.51
N THR A 135 -8.72 -10.85 11.46
CA THR A 135 -7.29 -10.71 11.15
C THR A 135 -6.74 -11.95 10.42
N GLY A 136 -7.17 -13.15 10.82
CA GLY A 136 -6.80 -14.41 10.19
C GLY A 136 -7.33 -14.53 8.77
N ALA A 137 -8.59 -14.13 8.55
CA ALA A 137 -9.18 -14.08 7.21
C ALA A 137 -8.43 -13.11 6.28
N ALA A 138 -8.05 -11.94 6.79
CA ALA A 138 -7.25 -10.96 6.04
C ALA A 138 -5.86 -11.56 5.68
N LEU A 139 -5.16 -12.14 6.65
CA LEU A 139 -3.85 -12.75 6.43
C LEU A 139 -3.90 -13.91 5.42
N ALA A 140 -4.90 -14.80 5.53
CA ALA A 140 -5.09 -15.92 4.61
C ALA A 140 -5.34 -15.44 3.18
N THR A 141 -6.09 -14.34 3.02
CA THR A 141 -6.34 -13.72 1.73
C THR A 141 -5.06 -13.12 1.15
N VAL A 142 -4.27 -12.37 1.93
CA VAL A 142 -2.94 -11.87 1.49
C VAL A 142 -2.03 -13.02 1.06
N ALA A 143 -1.92 -14.07 1.88
CA ALA A 143 -1.06 -15.21 1.59
C ALA A 143 -1.47 -15.91 0.28
N THR A 144 -2.77 -16.07 0.05
CA THR A 144 -3.32 -16.67 -1.15
C THR A 144 -3.07 -15.79 -2.38
N LEU A 145 -3.35 -14.49 -2.29
CA LEU A 145 -3.10 -13.52 -3.36
C LEU A 145 -1.61 -13.47 -3.75
N ALA A 146 -0.73 -13.38 -2.76
CA ALA A 146 0.72 -13.32 -2.98
C ALA A 146 1.24 -14.63 -3.60
N THR A 147 0.78 -15.79 -3.10
CA THR A 147 1.21 -17.08 -3.63
C THR A 147 0.73 -17.29 -5.06
N LEU A 148 -0.57 -17.08 -5.31
CA LEU A 148 -1.16 -17.30 -6.63
C LEU A 148 -0.64 -16.30 -7.67
N SER A 149 -0.28 -15.07 -7.28
CA SER A 149 0.14 -14.05 -8.24
C SER A 149 1.65 -13.93 -8.41
N LEU A 150 2.43 -14.19 -7.35
CA LEU A 150 3.87 -13.91 -7.32
C LEU A 150 4.73 -15.18 -7.15
N VAL A 151 4.23 -16.25 -6.54
CA VAL A 151 5.00 -17.50 -6.36
C VAL A 151 4.76 -18.44 -7.53
N LEU A 152 3.49 -18.66 -7.88
CA LEU A 152 3.10 -19.62 -8.92
C LEU A 152 3.74 -19.39 -10.30
N PRO A 153 3.96 -18.16 -10.82
CA PRO A 153 4.59 -17.97 -12.12
C PRO A 153 5.99 -18.60 -12.23
N THR A 154 6.72 -18.72 -11.11
CA THR A 154 8.05 -19.34 -11.07
C THR A 154 8.00 -20.86 -11.33
N PHE A 155 6.85 -21.50 -11.14
CA PHE A 155 6.68 -22.95 -11.25
C PHE A 155 5.86 -23.38 -12.47
N THR A 156 5.20 -22.45 -13.17
CA THR A 156 4.46 -22.77 -14.39
C THR A 156 5.40 -23.01 -15.57
N THR A 157 5.05 -23.94 -16.47
CA THR A 157 5.90 -24.34 -17.62
C THR A 157 5.39 -23.82 -18.97
N SER A 158 4.24 -23.15 -18.99
CA SER A 158 3.57 -22.71 -20.23
C SER A 158 4.26 -21.55 -20.94
N LYS A 159 5.10 -20.79 -20.24
CA LYS A 159 5.93 -19.71 -20.79
C LYS A 159 7.33 -19.83 -20.19
N PRO A 160 8.41 -19.63 -20.97
CA PRO A 160 9.76 -19.62 -20.42
C PRO A 160 9.95 -18.46 -19.43
N GLY A 161 10.64 -18.73 -18.32
CA GLY A 161 10.91 -17.74 -17.28
C GLY A 161 9.82 -17.63 -16.21
N PRO A 162 9.97 -16.73 -15.22
CA PRO A 162 9.04 -16.55 -14.11
C PRO A 162 7.82 -15.71 -14.51
N GLU A 163 7.16 -16.10 -15.60
CA GLU A 163 6.08 -15.34 -16.23
C GLU A 163 4.83 -16.19 -16.44
N PHE A 164 3.67 -15.55 -16.31
CA PHE A 164 2.42 -16.18 -16.72
C PHE A 164 2.24 -16.15 -18.23
N SER A 165 1.65 -17.23 -18.77
CA SER A 165 0.95 -17.18 -20.06
C SER A 165 -0.31 -16.29 -19.95
N GLY A 166 -0.84 -15.82 -21.08
CA GLY A 166 -2.03 -14.96 -21.08
C GLY A 166 -3.24 -15.56 -20.35
N VAL A 167 -3.46 -16.87 -20.47
CA VAL A 167 -4.54 -17.59 -19.76
C VAL A 167 -4.28 -17.62 -18.25
N GLN A 168 -3.05 -17.92 -17.82
CA GLN A 168 -2.69 -17.94 -16.40
C GLN A 168 -2.77 -16.54 -15.77
N LEU A 169 -2.33 -15.51 -16.49
CA LEU A 169 -2.40 -14.12 -16.04
C LEU A 169 -3.86 -13.65 -15.90
N THR A 170 -4.71 -14.00 -16.86
CA THR A 170 -6.15 -13.72 -16.79
C THR A 170 -6.79 -14.40 -15.60
N PHE A 171 -6.46 -15.68 -15.35
CA PHE A 171 -6.93 -16.40 -14.18
C PHE A 171 -6.45 -15.72 -12.88
N ALA A 172 -5.16 -15.43 -12.75
CA ALA A 172 -4.60 -14.77 -11.56
C ALA A 172 -5.26 -13.41 -11.29
N ALA A 173 -5.48 -12.61 -12.34
CA ALA A 173 -6.18 -11.32 -12.25
C ALA A 173 -7.63 -11.48 -11.77
N LEU A 174 -8.41 -12.39 -12.38
CA LEU A 174 -9.81 -12.61 -11.99
C LEU A 174 -9.92 -13.19 -10.58
N SER A 175 -9.08 -14.17 -10.23
CA SER A 175 -9.03 -14.72 -8.87
C SER A 175 -8.67 -13.66 -7.84
N SER A 176 -7.76 -12.74 -8.19
CA SER A 176 -7.37 -11.62 -7.32
C SER A 176 -8.54 -10.67 -7.05
N LEU A 177 -9.29 -10.28 -8.09
CA LEU A 177 -10.49 -9.45 -7.95
C LEU A 177 -11.59 -10.15 -7.14
N VAL A 178 -11.80 -11.46 -7.37
CA VAL A 178 -12.79 -12.24 -6.63
C VAL A 178 -12.43 -12.32 -5.16
N LEU A 179 -11.18 -12.64 -4.81
CA LEU A 179 -10.74 -12.71 -3.41
C LEU A 179 -10.83 -11.35 -2.72
N TYR A 180 -10.40 -10.27 -3.39
CA TYR A 180 -10.52 -8.92 -2.85
C TYR A 180 -12.00 -8.53 -2.63
N GLY A 181 -12.88 -8.80 -3.60
CA GLY A 181 -14.30 -8.53 -3.49
C GLY A 181 -14.98 -9.33 -2.37
N LEU A 182 -14.65 -10.61 -2.23
CA LEU A 182 -15.13 -11.46 -1.13
C LEU A 182 -14.66 -10.94 0.23
N PHE A 183 -13.41 -10.51 0.33
CA PHE A 183 -12.89 -9.91 1.55
C PHE A 183 -13.64 -8.63 1.90
N VAL A 184 -13.78 -7.69 0.95
CA VAL A 184 -14.50 -6.43 1.19
C VAL A 184 -15.94 -6.70 1.62
N ALA A 185 -16.66 -7.61 0.94
CA ALA A 185 -18.03 -7.96 1.31
C ALA A 185 -18.13 -8.58 2.72
N THR A 186 -17.13 -9.37 3.11
CA THR A 186 -17.05 -9.96 4.46
C THR A 186 -16.79 -8.89 5.51
N GLN A 187 -15.84 -7.98 5.25
CA GLN A 187 -15.44 -6.91 6.16
C GLN A 187 -16.53 -5.85 6.37
N THR A 188 -17.33 -5.56 5.36
CA THR A 188 -18.26 -4.42 5.36
C THR A 188 -19.73 -4.79 5.51
N VAL A 189 -20.12 -6.03 5.16
CA VAL A 189 -21.52 -6.47 5.17
C VAL A 189 -21.74 -7.69 6.05
N ARG A 190 -21.12 -8.84 5.73
CA ARG A 190 -21.52 -10.13 6.31
C ARG A 190 -20.97 -10.42 7.72
N HIS A 191 -19.72 -10.05 7.99
CA HIS A 191 -19.03 -10.35 9.26
C HIS A 191 -18.25 -9.13 9.75
N ARG A 192 -18.90 -7.95 9.68
CA ARG A 192 -18.29 -6.65 10.02
C ARG A 192 -17.78 -6.61 11.46
N ASP A 193 -18.46 -7.30 12.36
CA ASP A 193 -18.13 -7.44 13.77
C ASP A 193 -16.73 -8.02 14.02
N TYR A 194 -16.22 -8.89 13.13
CA TYR A 194 -14.86 -9.42 13.22
C TYR A 194 -13.77 -8.36 12.96
N PHE A 195 -14.14 -7.23 12.38
CA PHE A 195 -13.22 -6.16 12.01
C PHE A 195 -13.42 -4.92 12.89
N LEU A 196 -14.38 -4.91 13.81
CA LEU A 196 -14.57 -3.80 14.74
C LEU A 196 -13.55 -3.86 15.89
N PRO A 197 -13.11 -2.70 16.43
CA PRO A 197 -12.24 -2.68 17.60
C PRO A 197 -12.85 -3.48 18.75
N ILE A 198 -12.02 -4.25 19.45
CA ILE A 198 -12.42 -5.01 20.62
C ILE A 198 -11.74 -4.46 21.88
N THR A 199 -12.43 -4.57 23.00
CA THR A 199 -11.84 -4.36 24.33
C THR A 199 -10.87 -5.50 24.67
N ARG A 200 -10.09 -5.32 25.73
CA ARG A 200 -9.19 -6.37 26.23
C ARG A 200 -9.93 -7.62 26.72
N GLN A 201 -11.21 -7.49 27.05
CA GLN A 201 -12.11 -8.57 27.43
C GLN A 201 -12.76 -9.25 26.22
N GLY A 202 -12.40 -8.86 24.98
CA GLY A 202 -12.95 -9.45 23.75
C GLY A 202 -14.34 -8.91 23.37
N VAL A 203 -14.85 -7.90 24.07
CA VAL A 203 -16.15 -7.28 23.76
C VAL A 203 -15.96 -6.24 22.65
N VAL A 204 -16.78 -6.33 21.60
CA VAL A 204 -16.78 -5.37 20.49
C VAL A 204 -17.14 -3.97 21.00
N VAL A 205 -16.31 -3.00 20.64
CA VAL A 205 -16.47 -1.58 20.98
C VAL A 205 -17.41 -0.95 19.95
N THR A 206 -18.70 -0.95 20.24
CA THR A 206 -19.73 -0.25 19.45
C THR A 206 -19.82 1.22 19.88
N VAL A 207 -18.74 1.98 19.75
CA VAL A 207 -18.85 3.43 19.99
C VAL A 207 -19.29 4.06 18.67
N ASP A 208 -20.54 4.53 18.64
CA ASP A 208 -21.13 5.39 17.60
C ASP A 208 -20.50 6.80 17.60
N ASP A 209 -19.17 6.88 17.60
CA ASP A 209 -18.42 8.13 17.43
C ASP A 209 -18.09 8.34 15.94
N HIS A 210 -19.04 8.03 15.06
CA HIS A 210 -18.91 8.42 13.66
C HIS A 210 -19.11 9.93 13.65
N ALA A 211 -18.02 10.66 13.43
CA ALA A 211 -18.11 12.08 13.08
C ALA A 211 -19.15 12.23 11.97
N ASP A 212 -19.96 13.30 11.99
CA ASP A 212 -20.99 13.50 10.98
C ASP A 212 -20.40 13.41 9.56
N ALA A 213 -21.12 12.75 8.67
CA ALA A 213 -20.70 12.63 7.28
C ALA A 213 -20.49 14.04 6.66
N PRO A 214 -19.40 14.25 5.89
CA PRO A 214 -19.10 15.53 5.29
C PRO A 214 -20.27 16.05 4.46
N SER A 215 -20.42 17.38 4.37
CA SER A 215 -21.45 17.94 3.49
C SER A 215 -21.23 17.52 2.02
N SER A 216 -22.31 17.42 1.23
CA SER A 216 -22.23 17.10 -0.20
C SER A 216 -21.40 18.12 -0.99
N ARG A 217 -21.22 19.35 -0.48
CA ARG A 217 -20.31 20.34 -1.07
C ARG A 217 -18.86 19.98 -0.79
N THR A 218 -18.54 19.65 0.47
CA THR A 218 -17.19 19.21 0.89
C THR A 218 -16.76 17.99 0.10
N ALA A 219 -17.61 16.97 0.00
CA ALA A 219 -17.30 15.74 -0.73
C ALA A 219 -17.02 15.99 -2.23
N ARG A 220 -17.79 16.86 -2.90
CA ARG A 220 -17.55 17.21 -4.30
C ARG A 220 -16.25 18.00 -4.50
N ILE A 221 -15.93 18.91 -3.59
CA ILE A 221 -14.65 19.65 -3.63
C ILE A 221 -13.49 18.67 -3.43
N SER A 222 -13.59 17.78 -2.44
CA SER A 222 -12.58 16.74 -2.21
C SER A 222 -12.45 15.79 -3.40
N LEU A 223 -13.54 15.42 -4.07
CA LEU A 223 -13.47 14.62 -5.29
C LEU A 223 -12.69 15.35 -6.41
N GLY A 224 -12.94 16.64 -6.62
CA GLY A 224 -12.18 17.44 -7.58
C GLY A 224 -10.69 17.58 -7.22
N LEU A 225 -10.40 17.80 -5.93
CA LEU A 225 -9.02 17.89 -5.43
C LEU A 225 -8.30 16.54 -5.44
N LEU A 226 -9.01 15.43 -5.24
CA LEU A 226 -8.50 14.08 -5.41
C LEU A 226 -8.06 13.86 -6.85
N GLY A 227 -8.91 14.19 -7.83
CA GLY A 227 -8.55 14.11 -9.24
C GLY A 227 -7.31 14.95 -9.58
N LEU A 228 -7.24 16.18 -9.06
CA LEU A 228 -6.08 17.07 -9.24
C LEU A 228 -4.82 16.49 -8.59
N ALA A 229 -4.94 15.94 -7.38
CA ALA A 229 -3.84 15.32 -6.66
C ALA A 229 -3.31 14.09 -7.41
N LEU A 230 -4.20 13.24 -7.93
CA LEU A 230 -3.83 12.07 -8.74
C LEU A 230 -3.08 12.48 -10.01
N ILE A 231 -3.55 13.49 -10.74
CA ILE A 231 -2.83 14.03 -11.91
C ILE A 231 -1.43 14.50 -11.50
N GLY A 232 -1.32 15.27 -10.41
CA GLY A 232 -0.05 15.74 -9.89
C GLY A 232 0.87 14.60 -9.49
N VAL A 233 0.37 13.60 -8.76
CA VAL A 233 1.15 12.44 -8.29
C VAL A 233 1.69 11.64 -9.47
N VAL A 234 0.83 11.26 -10.42
CA VAL A 234 1.23 10.46 -11.58
C VAL A 234 2.26 11.20 -12.43
N GLY A 235 2.00 12.47 -12.72
CA GLY A 235 2.89 13.27 -13.55
C GLY A 235 4.23 13.58 -12.87
N LEU A 236 4.22 14.00 -11.60
CA LEU A 236 5.46 14.32 -10.89
C LEU A 236 6.31 13.07 -10.67
N ALA A 237 5.67 11.93 -10.42
CA ALA A 237 6.40 10.69 -10.27
C ALA A 237 7.14 10.27 -11.55
N LYS A 238 6.57 10.51 -12.74
CA LYS A 238 7.30 10.35 -14.00
C LYS A 238 8.59 11.17 -14.01
N GLY A 239 8.53 12.42 -13.55
CA GLY A 239 9.72 13.27 -13.46
C GLY A 239 10.76 12.81 -12.42
N VAL A 240 10.31 12.17 -11.33
CA VAL A 240 11.19 11.70 -10.25
C VAL A 240 11.77 10.31 -10.54
N SER A 241 11.10 9.53 -11.40
CA SER A 241 11.39 8.15 -11.76
C SER A 241 12.88 7.93 -12.12
N SER A 242 13.37 8.69 -13.10
CA SER A 242 14.77 8.65 -13.56
C SER A 242 15.75 9.03 -12.46
N THR A 243 15.37 9.93 -11.54
CA THR A 243 16.24 10.32 -10.43
C THR A 243 16.30 9.25 -9.35
N ILE A 244 15.19 8.55 -9.06
CA ILE A 244 15.19 7.40 -8.15
C ILE A 244 16.10 6.31 -8.72
N GLU A 245 15.93 5.95 -10.00
CA GLU A 245 16.76 4.94 -10.67
C GLU A 245 18.24 5.32 -10.68
N SER A 246 18.54 6.57 -11.06
CA SER A 246 19.93 7.07 -11.09
C SER A 246 20.53 7.12 -9.69
N GLY A 247 19.76 7.50 -8.67
CA GLY A 247 20.19 7.52 -7.27
C GLY A 247 20.50 6.11 -6.74
N VAL A 248 19.61 5.15 -7.02
CA VAL A 248 19.81 3.73 -6.68
C VAL A 248 21.07 3.19 -7.38
N SER A 249 21.22 3.47 -8.68
CA SER A 249 22.40 3.04 -9.44
C SER A 249 23.69 3.71 -8.95
N ALA A 250 23.65 4.99 -8.60
CA ALA A 250 24.81 5.73 -8.09
C ALA A 250 25.24 5.24 -6.69
N ALA A 251 24.30 4.76 -5.88
CA ALA A 251 24.56 4.11 -4.61
C ALA A 251 25.04 2.65 -4.76
N GLY A 252 25.11 2.12 -5.99
CA GLY A 252 25.48 0.73 -6.26
C GLY A 252 24.43 -0.29 -5.82
N LEU A 253 23.17 0.14 -5.65
CA LEU A 253 22.09 -0.68 -5.11
C LEU A 253 21.33 -1.44 -6.21
N PRO A 254 20.74 -2.62 -5.90
CA PRO A 254 19.91 -3.36 -6.84
C PRO A 254 18.67 -2.59 -7.29
N HIS A 255 18.23 -2.81 -8.53
CA HIS A 255 17.03 -2.15 -9.08
C HIS A 255 15.75 -2.49 -8.29
N ALA A 256 15.70 -3.63 -7.61
CA ALA A 256 14.59 -4.00 -6.73
C ALA A 256 14.31 -2.96 -5.62
N VAL A 257 15.33 -2.20 -5.21
CA VAL A 257 15.20 -1.10 -4.24
C VAL A 257 14.28 0.01 -4.74
N VAL A 258 14.16 0.21 -6.06
CA VAL A 258 13.21 1.17 -6.65
C VAL A 258 11.77 0.79 -6.25
N GLY A 259 11.42 -0.50 -6.34
CA GLY A 259 10.11 -1.00 -5.91
C GLY A 259 9.85 -0.81 -4.42
N VAL A 260 10.89 -0.98 -3.58
CA VAL A 260 10.81 -0.70 -2.13
C VAL A 260 10.52 0.77 -1.85
N ILE A 261 11.21 1.69 -2.53
CA ILE A 261 11.01 3.14 -2.36
C ILE A 261 9.59 3.54 -2.76
N ILE A 262 9.08 2.99 -3.87
CA ILE A 262 7.72 3.25 -4.34
C ILE A 262 6.71 2.74 -3.31
N ALA A 263 6.85 1.49 -2.86
CA ALA A 263 5.93 0.92 -1.89
C ALA A 263 5.94 1.71 -0.56
N LEU A 264 7.10 2.14 -0.08
CA LEU A 264 7.20 3.00 1.11
C LEU A 264 6.51 4.35 0.92
N LEU A 265 6.66 4.99 -0.25
CA LEU A 265 6.02 6.26 -0.56
C LEU A 265 4.48 6.12 -0.56
N VAL A 266 3.97 5.07 -1.20
CA VAL A 266 2.53 4.81 -1.33
C VAL A 266 1.91 4.42 -0.01
N LEU A 267 2.58 3.58 0.79
CA LEU A 267 2.08 3.05 2.06
C LEU A 267 2.32 3.98 3.26
N LEU A 268 3.00 5.11 3.06
CA LEU A 268 3.30 6.06 4.13
C LEU A 268 2.05 6.57 4.85
N PRO A 269 0.98 7.02 4.16
CA PRO A 269 -0.23 7.53 4.82
C PRO A 269 -0.88 6.46 5.70
N GLU A 270 -1.04 5.24 5.18
CA GLU A 270 -1.56 4.06 5.87
C GLU A 270 -0.71 3.69 7.08
N THR A 271 0.62 3.72 6.95
CA THR A 271 1.54 3.45 8.06
C THR A 271 1.30 4.43 9.21
N ILE A 272 1.15 5.71 8.89
CA ILE A 272 0.87 6.77 9.88
C ILE A 272 -0.52 6.57 10.52
N ALA A 273 -1.54 6.21 9.73
CA ALA A 273 -2.89 5.95 10.22
C ALA A 273 -2.98 4.71 11.14
N ALA A 274 -2.34 3.61 10.73
CA ALA A 274 -2.25 2.37 11.49
C ALA A 274 -1.54 2.61 12.83
N LEU A 275 -0.36 3.24 12.80
CA LEU A 275 0.41 3.53 14.01
C LEU A 275 -0.32 4.46 14.98
N ARG A 276 -1.03 5.48 14.47
CA ARG A 276 -1.88 6.35 15.29
C ARG A 276 -3.02 5.56 15.97
N SER A 277 -3.61 4.59 15.27
CA SER A 277 -4.68 3.74 15.81
C SER A 277 -4.14 2.79 16.88
N ALA A 278 -3.00 2.13 16.62
CA ALA A 278 -2.33 1.27 17.59
C ALA A 278 -1.95 2.03 18.88
N ARG A 279 -1.45 3.26 18.76
CA ARG A 279 -1.14 4.13 19.91
C ARG A 279 -2.36 4.44 20.79
N ARG A 280 -3.56 4.42 20.21
CA ARG A 280 -4.85 4.70 20.88
C ARG A 280 -5.57 3.42 21.35
N ASP A 281 -4.84 2.31 21.47
CA ASP A 281 -5.38 0.97 21.84
C ASP A 281 -6.47 0.47 20.87
N ARG A 282 -6.44 0.93 19.61
CA ARG A 282 -7.32 0.44 18.52
C ARG A 282 -6.53 -0.48 17.59
N VAL A 283 -6.02 -1.58 18.14
CA VAL A 283 -5.14 -2.52 17.41
C VAL A 283 -5.87 -3.17 16.23
N GLN A 284 -7.13 -3.57 16.38
CA GLN A 284 -7.91 -4.13 15.26
C GLN A 284 -7.95 -3.18 14.06
N THR A 285 -8.24 -1.89 14.28
CA THR A 285 -8.24 -0.87 13.21
C THR A 285 -6.87 -0.80 12.53
N SER A 286 -5.79 -0.84 13.32
CA SER A 286 -4.44 -0.84 12.79
C SER A 286 -4.15 -2.05 11.90
N LEU A 287 -4.57 -3.25 12.30
CA LEU A 287 -4.38 -4.48 11.53
C LEU A 287 -5.25 -4.51 10.28
N ASN A 288 -6.49 -4.01 10.36
CA ASN A 288 -7.37 -3.87 9.20
C ASN A 288 -6.76 -2.94 8.15
N LEU A 289 -6.17 -1.81 8.57
CA LEU A 289 -5.49 -0.89 7.66
C LEU A 289 -4.28 -1.55 7.01
N ALA A 290 -3.42 -2.22 7.79
CA ALA A 290 -2.21 -2.84 7.28
C ALA A 290 -2.51 -4.01 6.31
N LEU A 291 -3.30 -4.99 6.75
CA LEU A 291 -3.61 -6.17 5.94
C LEU A 291 -4.57 -5.83 4.79
N GLY A 292 -5.53 -4.91 5.02
CA GLY A 292 -6.40 -4.38 3.97
C GLY A 292 -5.64 -3.72 2.84
N SER A 293 -4.61 -2.93 3.18
CA SER A 293 -3.70 -2.33 2.21
C SER A 293 -2.92 -3.40 1.44
N ALA A 294 -2.36 -4.41 2.12
CA ALA A 294 -1.66 -5.52 1.47
C ALA A 294 -2.56 -6.26 0.45
N MET A 295 -3.81 -6.53 0.81
CA MET A 295 -4.78 -7.17 -0.08
C MET A 295 -5.14 -6.30 -1.27
N ALA A 296 -5.30 -4.98 -1.08
CA ALA A 296 -5.57 -4.07 -2.19
C ALA A 296 -4.36 -3.98 -3.15
N SER A 297 -3.14 -3.87 -2.61
CA SER A 297 -1.89 -3.80 -3.39
C SER A 297 -1.60 -5.04 -4.23
N ILE A 298 -2.17 -6.21 -3.91
CA ILE A 298 -2.10 -7.38 -4.80
C ILE A 298 -3.39 -7.51 -5.61
N GLY A 299 -4.52 -7.49 -4.91
CA GLY A 299 -5.86 -7.79 -5.39
C GLY A 299 -6.35 -6.88 -6.50
N LEU A 300 -5.87 -5.62 -6.53
CA LEU A 300 -6.22 -4.63 -7.55
C LEU A 300 -5.07 -4.33 -8.51
N THR A 301 -3.82 -4.37 -8.04
CA THR A 301 -2.63 -4.04 -8.86
C THR A 301 -2.30 -5.13 -9.86
N ILE A 302 -2.40 -6.42 -9.50
CA ILE A 302 -2.15 -7.53 -10.44
C ILE A 302 -3.12 -7.48 -11.63
N PRO A 303 -4.45 -7.33 -11.43
CA PRO A 303 -5.39 -7.10 -12.54
C PRO A 303 -5.06 -5.86 -13.37
N ALA A 304 -4.71 -4.75 -12.73
CA ALA A 304 -4.43 -3.51 -13.44
C ALA A 304 -3.16 -3.59 -14.30
N VAL A 305 -2.09 -4.21 -13.78
CA VAL A 305 -0.84 -4.45 -14.53
C VAL A 305 -1.07 -5.50 -15.62
N ALA A 306 -1.90 -6.52 -15.37
CA ALA A 306 -2.29 -7.48 -16.40
C ALA A 306 -3.00 -6.80 -17.58
N LEU A 307 -3.92 -5.88 -17.30
CA LEU A 307 -4.56 -5.06 -18.35
C LEU A 307 -3.53 -4.16 -19.04
N ALA A 308 -2.67 -3.47 -18.28
CA ALA A 308 -1.66 -2.59 -18.86
C ALA A 308 -0.69 -3.35 -19.78
N SER A 309 -0.37 -4.61 -19.47
CA SER A 309 0.53 -5.46 -20.27
C SER A 309 0.02 -5.78 -21.69
N ILE A 310 -1.25 -5.50 -22.00
CA ILE A 310 -1.79 -5.61 -23.35
C ILE A 310 -1.21 -4.53 -24.28
N TRP A 311 -0.89 -3.35 -23.72
CA TRP A 311 -0.37 -2.20 -24.46
C TRP A 311 1.09 -1.88 -24.18
N LEU A 312 1.67 -2.44 -23.11
CA LEU A 312 3.07 -2.28 -22.76
C LEU A 312 3.92 -3.36 -23.44
N ASP A 313 4.98 -2.93 -24.11
CA ASP A 313 5.98 -3.84 -24.66
C ASP A 313 6.94 -4.33 -23.57
N GLY A 314 7.30 -5.61 -23.63
CA GLY A 314 8.31 -6.21 -22.76
C GLY A 314 7.79 -7.33 -21.84
N PRO A 315 8.70 -8.08 -21.18
CA PRO A 315 8.33 -9.16 -20.29
C PRO A 315 7.75 -8.63 -18.97
N LEU A 316 6.69 -9.28 -18.48
CA LEU A 316 6.09 -9.01 -17.17
C LEU A 316 6.48 -10.15 -16.22
N VAL A 317 7.61 -9.98 -15.54
CA VAL A 317 8.17 -10.99 -14.63
C VAL A 317 7.54 -10.84 -13.25
N LEU A 318 6.53 -11.66 -12.98
CA LEU A 318 5.84 -11.71 -11.69
C LEU A 318 6.43 -12.71 -10.70
N GLY A 319 7.10 -13.75 -11.19
CA GLY A 319 7.64 -14.82 -10.35
C GLY A 319 8.73 -14.35 -9.39
N LEU A 320 8.56 -14.67 -8.11
CA LEU A 320 9.53 -14.42 -7.04
C LEU A 320 10.74 -15.35 -7.15
N GLY A 321 11.90 -14.81 -6.78
CA GLY A 321 13.11 -15.58 -6.55
C GLY A 321 13.08 -16.36 -5.23
N ALA A 322 14.00 -17.30 -5.06
CA ALA A 322 14.06 -18.21 -3.90
C ALA A 322 14.07 -17.48 -2.55
N THR A 323 14.90 -16.45 -2.41
CA THR A 323 15.00 -15.65 -1.17
C THR A 323 13.67 -14.99 -0.80
N HIS A 324 12.98 -14.38 -1.77
CA HIS A 324 11.67 -13.76 -1.55
C HIS A 324 10.59 -14.80 -1.21
N MET A 325 10.62 -15.98 -1.83
CA MET A 325 9.68 -17.07 -1.49
C MET A 325 9.88 -17.56 -0.05
N VAL A 326 11.14 -17.70 0.41
CA VAL A 326 11.46 -18.09 1.79
C VAL A 326 10.99 -17.02 2.78
N LEU A 327 11.24 -15.74 2.50
CA LEU A 327 10.78 -14.62 3.33
C LEU A 327 9.25 -14.54 3.39
N LEU A 328 8.56 -14.78 2.28
CA LEU A 328 7.10 -14.83 2.22
C LEU A 328 6.57 -15.98 3.08
N ALA A 329 7.12 -17.20 2.92
CA ALA A 329 6.72 -18.36 3.69
C ALA A 329 6.92 -18.13 5.19
N LEU A 330 8.08 -17.60 5.59
CA LEU A 330 8.38 -17.27 6.98
C LEU A 330 7.43 -16.20 7.51
N THR A 331 7.14 -15.16 6.72
CA THR A 331 6.16 -14.13 7.05
C THR A 331 4.79 -14.71 7.31
N VAL A 332 4.29 -15.60 6.43
CA VAL A 332 2.97 -16.23 6.58
C VAL A 332 2.92 -17.09 7.84
N VAL A 333 3.95 -17.90 8.12
CA VAL A 333 4.02 -18.74 9.32
C VAL A 333 4.03 -17.90 10.59
N VAL A 334 4.93 -16.90 10.68
CA VAL A 334 5.05 -16.03 11.85
C VAL A 334 3.78 -15.19 12.06
N SER A 335 3.20 -14.66 10.98
CA SER A 335 1.94 -13.92 11.05
C SER A 335 0.82 -14.81 11.55
N SER A 336 0.73 -16.07 11.09
CA SER A 336 -0.29 -17.01 11.54
C SER A 336 -0.16 -17.30 13.03
N LEU A 337 1.07 -17.56 13.52
CA LEU A 337 1.34 -17.79 14.95
C LEU A 337 1.07 -16.54 15.80
N THR A 338 1.22 -15.35 15.23
CA THR A 338 0.90 -14.08 15.89
C THR A 338 -0.61 -13.84 15.96
N VAL A 339 -1.34 -14.22 14.91
CA VAL A 339 -2.78 -13.94 14.79
C VAL A 339 -3.64 -14.94 15.54
N VAL A 340 -3.30 -16.24 15.50
CA VAL A 340 -4.09 -17.32 16.11
C VAL A 340 -4.48 -17.04 17.58
N PRO A 341 -3.60 -16.49 18.45
CA PRO A 341 -3.96 -16.21 19.83
C PRO A 341 -4.94 -15.04 20.05
N GLY A 342 -5.20 -14.20 19.03
CA GLY A 342 -5.98 -12.96 19.17
C GLY A 342 -5.29 -11.88 20.03
N ARG A 343 -4.02 -12.10 20.38
CA ARG A 343 -3.25 -11.18 21.22
C ARG A 343 -1.76 -11.32 20.97
N ALA A 344 -1.04 -10.20 21.08
CA ALA A 344 0.39 -10.13 20.84
C ALA A 344 1.13 -9.36 21.95
N THR A 345 2.33 -9.83 22.26
CA THR A 345 3.28 -9.19 23.18
C THR A 345 4.34 -8.40 22.38
N PRO A 346 5.24 -7.66 23.05
CA PRO A 346 6.34 -7.00 22.35
C PRO A 346 7.21 -7.96 21.53
N LEU A 347 7.30 -9.24 21.91
CA LEU A 347 8.07 -10.23 21.18
C LEU A 347 7.55 -10.42 19.76
N GLN A 348 6.24 -10.61 19.56
CA GLN A 348 5.67 -10.77 18.22
C GLN A 348 5.93 -9.52 17.36
N GLY A 349 5.73 -8.33 17.92
CA GLY A 349 6.06 -7.07 17.24
C GLY A 349 7.54 -7.01 16.82
N GLY A 350 8.45 -7.38 17.72
CA GLY A 350 9.89 -7.46 17.43
C GLY A 350 10.24 -8.48 16.35
N VAL A 351 9.65 -9.68 16.38
CA VAL A 351 9.88 -10.73 15.36
C VAL A 351 9.49 -10.22 13.97
N HIS A 352 8.30 -9.61 13.83
CA HIS A 352 7.88 -9.00 12.56
C HIS A 352 8.85 -7.92 12.10
N LEU A 353 9.30 -7.02 12.99
CA LEU A 353 10.26 -5.98 12.62
C LEU A 353 11.62 -6.54 12.19
N VAL A 354 12.08 -7.65 12.80
CA VAL A 354 13.31 -8.35 12.37
C VAL A 354 13.12 -8.97 10.99
N LEU A 355 11.97 -9.57 10.69
CA LEU A 355 11.67 -10.07 9.33
C LEU A 355 11.65 -8.94 8.31
N PHE A 356 11.09 -7.78 8.66
CA PHE A 356 11.12 -6.60 7.80
C PHE A 356 12.55 -6.09 7.58
N ALA A 357 13.35 -6.00 8.63
CA ALA A 357 14.76 -5.60 8.53
C ALA A 357 15.57 -6.59 7.67
N ALA A 358 15.36 -7.90 7.83
CA ALA A 358 16.00 -8.92 7.01
C ALA A 358 15.60 -8.79 5.52
N TYR A 359 14.34 -8.49 5.24
CA TYR A 359 13.89 -8.18 3.89
C TYR A 359 14.60 -6.95 3.30
N LEU A 360 14.68 -5.84 4.06
CA LEU A 360 15.37 -4.64 3.60
C LEU A 360 16.86 -4.90 3.34
N GLU A 361 17.53 -5.61 4.25
CA GLU A 361 18.94 -5.98 4.07
C GLU A 361 19.13 -6.80 2.79
N LEU A 362 18.31 -7.83 2.57
CA LEU A 362 18.41 -8.68 1.37
C LEU A 362 17.94 -7.97 0.09
N ALA A 363 17.11 -6.94 0.18
CA ALA A 363 16.76 -6.11 -0.98
C ALA A 363 17.90 -5.16 -1.38
N ILE A 364 18.68 -4.69 -0.40
CA ILE A 364 19.83 -3.79 -0.57
C ILE A 364 21.09 -4.60 -0.92
N ASN A 365 21.25 -5.77 -0.32
CA ASN A 365 22.44 -6.62 -0.33
C ASN A 365 22.03 -8.11 -0.46
N PRO A 366 21.63 -8.54 -1.68
CA PRO A 366 20.95 -9.82 -1.94
C PRO A 366 21.82 -11.07 -1.85
#